data_AF-A0A815Q1M5-F1
#
_entry.id   AF-A0A815Q1M5-F1
#
_cell.length_a   1.000
_cell.length_b   1.000
_cell.length_c   1.000
_cell.angle_alpha   90.00
_cell.angle_beta   90.00
_cell.angle_gamma   90.00
#
_symmetry.space_group_name_H-M   'P 1'
#
loop_
_entity.id
_entity.type
_entity.pdbx_description
1 polymer ?
#
loop_
_entity_poly.entity_id
_entity_poly.type
_entity_poly.pdbx_seq_one_letter_code
_entity_poly.pdbx_strand_id
1 'polypeptide(L)'
;MLWAINDQLAYGFAAATIPGLTEQQRCCACYQLDFTSDPVVGKTKIVQVVNSGTDVSQNQFDLQIPEGGVGIFNGCSSQWSAPTDG
;
A
#
# COMPACT_ATOMS: atom_id res chain seq x y z
N MET A 1 -5.63 3.68 6.44
CA MET A 1 -6.57 2.66 6.94
C MET A 1 -7.22 1.97 5.75
N LEU A 2 -7.14 0.64 5.66
CA LEU A 2 -7.86 -0.14 4.66
C LEU A 2 -9.27 -0.45 5.18
N TRP A 3 -10.25 -0.60 4.30
CA TRP A 3 -11.59 -1.02 4.72
C TRP A 3 -12.30 -1.79 3.60
N ALA A 4 -13.11 -2.77 4.00
CA ALA A 4 -13.95 -3.53 3.08
C ALA A 4 -15.25 -2.74 2.82
N ILE A 5 -15.66 -2.69 1.56
CA ILE A 5 -16.99 -2.24 1.15
C ILE A 5 -17.95 -3.42 1.15
N ASN A 6 -17.48 -4.56 0.66
CA ASN A 6 -18.14 -5.86 0.69
C ASN A 6 -17.09 -6.98 0.54
N ASP A 7 -17.52 -8.23 0.41
CA ASP A 7 -16.62 -9.38 0.32
C ASP A 7 -15.69 -9.37 -0.91
N GLN A 8 -16.01 -8.57 -1.94
CA GLN A 8 -15.29 -8.49 -3.21
C GLN A 8 -14.51 -7.19 -3.39
N LEU A 9 -14.86 -6.12 -2.68
CA LEU A 9 -14.26 -4.79 -2.86
C LEU A 9 -13.75 -4.23 -1.54
N ALA A 10 -12.50 -3.77 -1.56
CA ALA A 10 -11.91 -2.97 -0.48
C ALA A 10 -11.30 -1.68 -1.02
N TYR A 11 -11.15 -0.70 -0.12
CA TYR A 11 -10.37 0.51 -0.37
C TYR A 11 -9.17 0.59 0.56
N GLY A 12 -8.19 1.42 0.21
CA GLY A 12 -7.09 1.75 1.09
C GLY A 12 -6.07 2.68 0.46
N PHE A 13 -4.84 2.60 0.96
CA PHE A 13 -3.73 3.44 0.55
C PHE A 13 -2.51 2.55 0.24
N ALA A 14 -1.61 3.07 -0.58
CA ALA A 14 -0.40 2.36 -0.95
C ALA A 14 0.80 3.30 -1.14
N ALA A 15 2.00 2.74 -1.01
CA ALA A 15 3.19 3.26 -1.66
C ALA A 15 3.32 2.59 -3.03
N ALA A 16 3.71 3.33 -4.07
CA ALA A 16 3.87 2.73 -5.39
C ALA A 16 4.97 3.39 -6.22
N THR A 17 5.66 2.55 -7.00
CA THR A 17 6.57 2.97 -8.07
C THR A 17 6.08 2.38 -9.39
N ILE A 18 5.56 3.24 -10.25
CA ILE A 18 4.97 2.85 -11.54
C ILE A 18 5.91 3.28 -12.67
N PRO A 19 6.39 2.35 -13.52
CA PRO A 19 7.28 2.68 -14.63
C PRO A 19 6.67 3.73 -15.55
N GLY A 20 7.48 4.74 -15.90
CA GLY A 20 7.05 5.82 -16.79
C GLY A 20 6.25 6.94 -16.13
N LEU A 21 5.94 6.84 -14.82
CA LEU A 21 5.29 7.92 -14.07
C LEU A 21 6.24 8.53 -13.05
N THR A 22 6.32 9.86 -13.02
CA THR A 22 6.98 10.60 -11.95
C THR A 22 6.18 10.54 -10.65
N GLU A 23 6.80 10.88 -9.53
CA GLU A 23 6.11 10.98 -8.24
C GLU A 23 4.91 11.95 -8.32
N GLN A 24 5.08 13.10 -8.96
CA GLN A 24 4.01 14.08 -9.11
C GLN A 24 2.81 13.55 -9.91
N GLN A 25 3.04 12.64 -10.86
CA GLN A 25 1.97 12.04 -11.67
C GLN A 25 1.20 10.95 -10.93
N ARG A 26 1.86 10.23 -10.01
CA ARG A 26 1.25 9.11 -9.28
C ARG A 26 0.75 9.49 -7.89
N CYS A 27 1.33 10.51 -7.25
CA CYS A 27 0.87 10.98 -5.94
C CYS A 27 -0.60 11.38 -6.01
N CYS A 28 -1.36 10.91 -5.03
CA CYS A 28 -2.80 11.06 -4.88
C CYS A 28 -3.65 10.39 -5.97
N ALA A 29 -3.05 9.76 -6.98
CA ALA A 29 -3.78 8.99 -7.98
C ALA A 29 -4.35 7.70 -7.37
N CYS A 30 -5.48 7.25 -7.92
CA CYS A 30 -6.14 6.02 -7.50
C CYS A 30 -5.96 4.92 -8.55
N TYR A 31 -5.73 3.71 -8.09
CA TYR A 31 -5.58 2.52 -8.94
C TYR A 31 -6.50 1.41 -8.46
N GLN A 32 -7.13 0.72 -9.41
CA GLN A 32 -7.82 -0.53 -9.15
C GLN A 32 -6.84 -1.69 -9.28
N LEU A 33 -6.71 -2.48 -8.23
CA LEU A 33 -5.90 -3.69 -8.20
C LEU A 33 -6.86 -4.89 -8.19
N ASP A 34 -6.78 -5.71 -9.24
CA ASP A 34 -7.50 -6.97 -9.33
C ASP A 34 -6.52 -8.10 -9.03
N PHE A 35 -6.73 -8.80 -7.92
CA PHE A 35 -5.78 -9.82 -7.47
C PHE A 35 -5.85 -11.07 -8.34
N THR A 36 -4.69 -11.57 -8.74
CA THR A 36 -4.56 -12.71 -9.66
C THR A 36 -4.06 -13.99 -8.99
N SER A 37 -3.82 -13.96 -7.68
CA SER A 37 -3.31 -15.09 -6.90
C SER A 37 -4.02 -15.25 -5.55
N ASP A 38 -3.97 -16.47 -5.02
CA ASP A 38 -4.54 -16.82 -3.72
C ASP A 38 -3.86 -16.05 -2.56
N PRO A 39 -4.57 -15.83 -1.43
CA PRO A 39 -5.93 -16.30 -1.12
C PRO A 39 -7.06 -15.34 -1.56
N VAL A 40 -6.74 -14.27 -2.28
CA VAL A 40 -7.68 -13.19 -2.62
C VAL A 40 -7.93 -13.04 -4.11
N VAL A 41 -7.60 -14.05 -4.90
CA VAL A 41 -7.80 -14.05 -6.36
C VAL A 41 -9.24 -13.66 -6.72
N GLY A 42 -9.38 -12.77 -7.72
CA GLY A 42 -10.66 -12.26 -8.20
C GLY A 42 -11.27 -11.15 -7.34
N LYS A 43 -10.74 -10.85 -6.16
CA LYS A 43 -11.14 -9.67 -5.39
C LYS A 43 -10.46 -8.41 -5.92
N THR A 44 -11.11 -7.28 -5.65
CA THR A 44 -10.65 -5.96 -6.07
C THR A 44 -10.30 -5.10 -4.87
N LYS A 45 -9.19 -4.36 -4.96
CA LYS A 45 -8.85 -3.28 -4.03
C LYS A 45 -8.54 -2.01 -4.79
N ILE A 46 -9.21 -0.92 -4.45
CA ILE A 46 -8.88 0.40 -4.99
C ILE A 46 -8.00 1.13 -3.97
N VAL A 47 -6.85 1.63 -4.41
CA VAL A 47 -5.87 2.30 -3.54
C VAL A 47 -5.53 3.69 -4.02
N GLN A 48 -5.39 4.63 -3.10
CA GLN A 48 -4.73 5.91 -3.37
C GLN A 48 -3.24 5.82 -3.05
N VAL A 49 -2.39 6.27 -3.97
CA VAL A 49 -0.95 6.37 -3.72
C VAL A 49 -0.65 7.62 -2.91
N VAL A 50 -0.05 7.46 -1.74
CA VAL A 50 0.23 8.60 -0.82
C VAL A 50 1.71 8.78 -0.50
N ASN A 51 2.56 7.86 -0.93
CA ASN A 51 4.01 7.97 -0.84
C ASN A 51 4.70 7.11 -1.92
N SER A 52 6.00 7.30 -2.04
CA SER A 52 6.90 6.49 -2.86
C SER A 52 7.91 5.81 -1.93
N GLY A 53 8.18 4.51 -2.13
CA GLY A 53 9.28 3.82 -1.45
C GLY A 53 10.48 3.68 -2.37
N THR A 54 11.69 3.87 -1.86
CA THR A 54 12.94 3.70 -2.63
C THR A 54 13.31 2.23 -2.85
N ASP A 55 12.68 1.34 -2.08
CA ASP A 55 12.77 -0.12 -2.12
C ASP A 55 11.64 -0.77 -2.93
N VAL A 56 10.70 0.02 -3.44
CA VAL A 56 9.59 -0.45 -4.25
C VAL A 56 10.08 -0.61 -5.69
N SER A 57 10.18 -1.87 -6.13
CA SER A 57 10.57 -2.25 -7.48
C SER A 57 9.57 -1.75 -8.54
N GLN A 58 9.94 -1.92 -9.81
CA GLN A 58 9.08 -1.49 -10.92
C GLN A 58 7.71 -2.19 -10.86
N ASN A 59 6.65 -1.38 -10.83
CA ASN A 59 5.26 -1.81 -10.81
C ASN A 59 4.85 -2.55 -9.53
N GLN A 60 5.48 -2.21 -8.41
CA GLN A 60 5.13 -2.73 -7.08
C GLN A 60 4.23 -1.74 -6.32
N PHE A 61 3.23 -2.29 -5.64
CA PHE A 61 2.33 -1.57 -4.73
C PHE A 61 2.51 -2.15 -3.33
N ASP A 62 3.02 -1.33 -2.40
CA ASP A 62 3.08 -1.67 -0.99
C ASP A 62 1.80 -1.17 -0.29
N LEU A 63 0.98 -2.10 0.18
CA LEU A 63 -0.33 -1.80 0.72
C LEU A 63 -0.20 -1.36 2.19
N GLN A 64 -0.72 -0.19 2.52
CA GLN A 64 -0.67 0.30 3.91
C GLN A 64 -1.70 -0.41 4.79
N ILE A 65 -1.21 -1.42 5.51
CA ILE A 65 -1.94 -2.23 6.48
C ILE A 65 -1.22 -2.04 7.82
N PRO A 66 -1.88 -1.52 8.88
CA PRO A 66 -1.28 -1.47 10.22
C PRO A 66 -0.80 -2.87 10.61
N GLU A 67 0.35 -2.95 11.28
CA GLU A 67 1.03 -4.23 11.60
C GLU A 67 1.52 -5.03 10.38
N GLY A 68 1.48 -4.47 9.16
CA GLY A 68 2.06 -5.10 7.96
C GLY A 68 3.59 -5.12 7.93
N GLY A 69 4.24 -4.43 8.88
CA GLY A 69 5.68 -4.28 9.01
C GLY A 69 6.14 -2.83 8.82
N VAL A 70 7.14 -2.41 9.60
CA VAL A 70 7.70 -1.04 9.55
C VAL A 70 8.72 -0.82 8.44
N GLY A 71 9.28 -1.91 7.89
CA GLY A 71 10.28 -1.83 6.83
C GLY A 71 11.54 -1.05 7.26
N ILE A 72 12.05 -0.21 6.35
CA ILE A 72 13.31 0.54 6.54
C ILE A 72 13.19 1.63 7.63
N PHE A 73 12.00 2.21 7.82
CA PHE A 73 11.78 3.36 8.71
C PHE A 73 10.70 3.07 9.77
N ASN A 74 11.08 3.07 11.04
CA ASN A 74 10.15 2.83 12.15
C ASN A 74 9.69 4.14 12.81
N GLY A 75 8.63 4.75 12.28
CA GLY A 75 7.92 5.86 12.94
C GLY A 75 7.00 5.41 14.08
N CYS A 76 6.58 4.15 14.10
CA CYS A 76 5.64 3.59 15.07
C CYS A 76 6.21 3.59 16.49
N SER A 77 7.51 3.32 16.66
CA SER A 77 8.20 3.37 17.95
C SER A 77 8.07 4.74 18.62
N SER A 78 8.23 5.81 17.84
CA SER A 78 8.15 7.19 18.36
C SER A 78 6.71 7.64 18.57
N GLN A 79 5.79 7.26 17.68
CA GLN A 79 4.39 7.69 17.74
C GLN A 79 3.56 6.91 18.77
N TRP A 80 3.83 5.62 18.91
CA TRP A 80 3.00 4.66 19.65
C TRP A 80 3.76 3.84 20.70
N SER A 81 5.05 4.11 20.91
CA SER A 81 5.92 3.28 21.79
C SER A 81 5.94 1.80 21.37
N ALA A 82 5.80 1.55 20.06
CA ALA A 82 5.88 0.22 19.49
C ALA A 82 7.29 -0.38 19.61
N PRO A 83 7.45 -1.71 19.56
CA PRO A 83 8.75 -2.38 19.49
C PRO A 83 9.66 -1.85 18.36
N THR A 84 10.95 -2.18 18.46
CA THR A 84 11.95 -1.76 17.48
C THR A 84 11.67 -2.27 16.06
N ASP A 85 10.93 -3.38 15.94
CA ASP A 85 10.55 -4.07 14.73
C ASP A 85 9.08 -3.84 14.30
N GLY A 86 8.33 -3.03 15.03
CA GLY A 86 6.92 -2.73 14.75
C GLY A 86 5.99 -3.22 15.84
#